data_AF-A0A3R9KXZ1-F1
#
_entry.id   AF-A0A3R9KXZ1-F1
#
_cell.length_a   1.000
_cell.length_b   1.000
_cell.length_c   1.000
_cell.angle_alpha   90.00
_cell.angle_beta   90.00
_cell.angle_gamma   90.00
#
_symmetry.space_group_name_H-M   'P 1'
#
loop_
_entity.id
_entity.type
_entity.pdbx_description
1 polymer ?
#
loop_
_entity_poly.entity_id
_entity_poly.type
_entity_poly.pdbx_seq_one_letter_code
_entity_poly.pdbx_strand_id
1 'polypeptide(L)'
;MDENSFKEGFIGDISVLVINLALLDNTDIVPFLIDNLLNEELWEGSETCELGLSCPVHNNFLTLKKHQEQFKRFAINYYRWLADNDMRLTIRQILSHLSYAITGNLQCNKLNVINRQTILFDYHISNLFFGYVGFTENRDALKIKSIIEIQKLKLDEKKLIYDQDLFVKENFDILVEEVRAITKNTWDHFMRRRLYTTEQLLYGKEPFLIRKAMRRMAILFSEMDEQQADQLFGLLYSPIYPRYLSYRKNGIRSRSKRQLKEIVFKALQVIILGESSEVNSDSVLYLPLKRNGLSNQNVYLLIGKIDFDSLVVDSEQIKNTISDEPTYNIYMKFNRLPQTYSLPLPILDYFYQIANGSLSTKLNPVLSHGIHRLKAQLYKEYKFADGEEVIKLLIQTLQGPKIIDIELDMDNKKIYFD
;
A
#
# COMPACT_ATOMS: atom_id res chain seq x y z
N MET A 1 -12.22 16.87 20.44
CA MET A 1 -11.38 16.04 21.33
C MET A 1 -10.42 15.32 20.41
N ASP A 2 -9.37 16.03 20.00
CA ASP A 2 -8.66 15.70 18.75
C ASP A 2 -7.27 15.09 19.04
N GLU A 3 -6.94 14.93 20.32
CA GLU A 3 -5.68 14.35 20.79
C GLU A 3 -5.95 13.45 22.01
N ASN A 4 -5.25 12.32 22.08
CA ASN A 4 -5.18 11.54 23.30
C ASN A 4 -4.20 12.23 24.25
N SER A 5 -4.69 12.78 25.36
CA SER A 5 -3.85 13.47 26.35
C SER A 5 -3.04 12.51 27.22
N PHE A 6 -3.41 11.23 27.26
CA PHE A 6 -2.85 10.16 28.10
C PHE A 6 -2.65 10.56 29.58
N LYS A 7 -3.46 11.52 30.04
CA LYS A 7 -3.48 11.94 31.44
C LYS A 7 -4.56 11.14 32.16
N GLU A 8 -4.18 10.54 33.28
CA GLU A 8 -5.13 10.00 34.24
C GLU A 8 -6.04 11.13 34.73
N GLY A 9 -7.35 10.92 34.58
CA GLY A 9 -8.38 11.72 35.22
C GLY A 9 -8.95 10.96 36.41
N PHE A 10 -9.70 11.65 37.27
CA PHE A 10 -10.37 11.01 38.40
C PHE A 10 -11.88 11.07 38.21
N ILE A 11 -12.55 9.92 38.38
CA ILE A 11 -14.01 9.83 38.49
C ILE A 11 -14.32 9.38 39.92
N GLY A 12 -14.64 10.35 40.80
CA GLY A 12 -14.63 10.11 42.24
C GLY A 12 -13.22 9.79 42.73
N ASP A 13 -13.07 8.70 43.48
CA ASP A 13 -11.77 8.23 44.00
C ASP A 13 -11.04 7.26 43.05
N ILE A 14 -11.59 7.01 41.86
CA ILE A 14 -11.04 6.06 40.89
C ILE A 14 -10.24 6.83 39.83
N SER A 15 -8.96 6.48 39.68
CA SER A 15 -8.16 6.94 38.54
C SER A 15 -8.63 6.25 37.26
N VAL A 16 -8.97 7.04 36.25
CA VAL A 16 -9.49 6.59 34.96
C VAL A 16 -8.69 7.26 33.84
N LEU A 17 -8.16 6.44 32.94
CA LEU A 17 -7.50 6.88 31.72
C LEU A 17 -8.47 6.77 30.54
N VAL A 18 -8.85 7.90 29.95
CA VAL A 18 -9.70 7.92 28.75
C VAL A 18 -8.83 7.97 27.51
N ILE A 19 -8.90 6.92 26.69
CA ILE A 19 -8.17 6.80 25.43
C ILE A 19 -9.18 6.77 24.28
N ASN A 20 -9.07 7.71 23.35
CA ASN A 20 -9.76 7.63 22.08
C ASN A 20 -9.05 6.61 21.19
N LEU A 21 -9.60 5.39 21.15
CA LEU A 21 -9.14 4.29 20.30
C LEU A 21 -9.22 4.64 18.81
N ALA A 22 -10.04 5.61 18.41
CA ALA A 22 -10.10 6.08 17.02
C ALA A 22 -8.88 6.93 16.62
N LEU A 23 -8.04 7.36 17.58
CA LEU A 23 -6.79 8.08 17.32
C LEU A 23 -5.55 7.16 17.35
N LEU A 24 -5.69 5.93 17.84
CA LEU A 24 -4.58 4.97 17.94
C LEU A 24 -4.37 4.19 16.66
N ASP A 25 -3.12 4.06 16.20
CA ASP A 25 -2.74 3.19 15.07
C ASP A 25 -2.94 1.71 15.43
N ASN A 26 -4.15 1.20 15.17
CA ASN A 26 -4.52 -0.19 15.42
C ASN A 26 -3.62 -1.21 14.70
N THR A 27 -2.80 -0.79 13.73
CA THR A 27 -1.87 -1.68 13.02
C THR A 27 -0.72 -2.12 13.91
N ASP A 28 -0.31 -1.29 14.87
CA ASP A 28 0.74 -1.61 15.84
C ASP A 28 0.26 -2.61 16.90
N ILE A 29 -1.06 -2.81 17.04
CA ILE A 29 -1.68 -3.78 17.97
C ILE A 29 -1.71 -5.19 17.36
N VAL A 30 -1.61 -5.32 16.03
CA VAL A 30 -1.72 -6.59 15.30
C VAL A 30 -0.76 -7.67 15.81
N PRO A 31 0.54 -7.41 16.03
CA PRO A 31 1.46 -8.43 16.54
C PRO A 31 0.98 -9.02 17.87
N PHE A 32 0.59 -8.16 18.81
CA PHE A 32 0.10 -8.56 20.13
C PHE A 32 -1.20 -9.38 20.05
N LEU A 33 -2.12 -9.05 19.13
CA LEU A 33 -3.32 -9.85 18.91
C LEU A 33 -2.98 -11.25 18.39
N ILE A 34 -2.01 -11.35 17.47
CA ILE A 34 -1.54 -12.63 16.95
C ILE A 34 -0.87 -13.43 18.06
N ASP A 35 0.00 -12.81 18.87
CA ASP A 35 0.62 -13.45 20.03
C ASP A 35 -0.42 -14.01 21.00
N ASN A 36 -1.42 -13.21 21.35
CA ASN A 36 -2.49 -13.62 22.27
C ASN A 36 -3.34 -14.76 21.70
N LEU A 37 -3.70 -14.72 20.41
CA LEU A 37 -4.46 -15.79 19.76
C LEU A 37 -3.69 -17.12 19.67
N LEU A 38 -2.36 -17.07 19.75
CA LEU A 38 -1.46 -18.22 19.66
C LEU A 38 -0.87 -18.63 21.02
N ASN A 39 -1.38 -18.05 22.12
CA ASN A 39 -1.03 -18.45 23.47
C ASN A 39 -1.48 -19.91 23.72
N GLU A 40 -0.58 -20.75 24.21
CA GLU A 40 -0.78 -22.20 24.40
C GLU A 40 -1.94 -22.51 25.35
N GLU A 41 -2.17 -21.66 26.35
CA GLU A 41 -3.27 -21.81 27.30
C GLU A 41 -4.65 -21.83 26.59
N LEU A 42 -4.80 -21.13 25.47
CA LEU A 42 -6.05 -21.11 24.70
C LEU A 42 -6.27 -22.39 23.89
N TRP A 43 -5.25 -23.21 23.74
CA TRP A 43 -5.24 -24.43 22.91
C TRP A 43 -5.06 -25.71 23.73
N GLU A 44 -5.06 -25.60 25.06
CA GLU A 44 -5.07 -26.76 25.96
C GLU A 44 -6.24 -27.70 25.64
N GLY A 45 -5.96 -29.01 25.64
CA GLY A 45 -6.93 -30.04 25.27
C GLY A 45 -7.15 -30.22 23.75
N SER A 46 -6.53 -29.40 22.89
CA SER A 46 -6.58 -29.65 21.44
C SER A 46 -5.78 -30.90 21.03
N GLU A 47 -4.74 -31.26 21.79
CA GLU A 47 -3.92 -32.45 21.57
C GLU A 47 -4.67 -33.76 21.79
N THR A 48 -5.71 -33.74 22.65
CA THR A 48 -6.55 -34.91 22.94
C THR A 48 -7.74 -35.03 21.99
N CYS A 49 -7.85 -34.12 21.01
CA CYS A 49 -8.89 -34.20 19.98
C CYS A 49 -8.70 -35.43 19.09
N GLU A 50 -9.76 -36.20 18.88
CA GLU A 50 -9.75 -37.42 18.05
C GLU A 50 -9.27 -37.19 16.60
N LEU A 51 -9.39 -35.95 16.10
CA LEU A 51 -8.95 -35.57 14.77
C LEU A 51 -7.45 -35.28 14.69
N GLY A 52 -6.80 -34.96 15.81
CA GLY A 52 -5.36 -34.67 15.91
C GLY A 52 -4.84 -33.80 14.75
N LEU A 53 -3.80 -34.28 14.06
CA LEU A 53 -3.17 -33.60 12.92
C LEU A 53 -4.06 -33.50 11.66
N SER A 54 -5.18 -34.21 11.62
CA SER A 54 -6.18 -34.08 10.54
C SER A 54 -7.18 -32.94 10.80
N CYS A 55 -7.15 -32.31 11.98
CA CYS A 55 -7.97 -31.15 12.29
C CYS A 55 -7.37 -29.89 11.62
N PRO A 56 -8.09 -29.23 10.69
CA PRO A 56 -7.57 -28.04 10.02
C PRO A 56 -7.33 -26.87 10.98
N VAL A 57 -8.15 -26.74 12.03
CA VAL A 57 -8.00 -25.66 13.01
C VAL A 57 -6.71 -25.82 13.83
N HIS A 58 -6.45 -27.04 14.31
CA HIS A 58 -5.21 -27.34 15.04
C HIS A 58 -3.99 -27.26 14.12
N ASN A 59 -4.11 -27.71 12.86
CA ASN A 59 -3.04 -27.56 11.87
C ASN A 59 -2.70 -26.09 11.58
N ASN A 60 -3.70 -25.21 11.47
CA ASN A 60 -3.50 -23.77 11.32
C ASN A 60 -2.78 -23.18 12.54
N PHE A 61 -3.18 -23.57 13.75
CA PHE A 61 -2.50 -23.16 14.99
C PHE A 61 -1.02 -23.56 14.99
N LEU A 62 -0.71 -24.83 14.74
CA LEU A 62 0.68 -25.31 14.70
C LEU A 62 1.51 -24.61 13.62
N THR A 63 0.95 -24.43 12.43
CA THR A 63 1.61 -23.73 11.32
C THR A 63 1.93 -22.29 11.70
N LEU A 64 0.98 -21.58 12.32
CA LEU A 64 1.19 -20.21 12.79
C LEU A 64 2.17 -20.13 13.95
N LYS A 65 2.13 -21.07 14.90
CA LYS A 65 3.03 -21.09 16.06
C LYS A 65 4.48 -21.25 15.60
N LYS A 66 4.73 -22.11 14.61
CA LYS A 66 6.07 -22.35 14.06
C LYS A 66 6.55 -21.19 13.16
N HIS A 67 5.66 -20.63 12.33
CA HIS A 67 5.99 -19.62 11.31
C HIS A 67 5.33 -18.27 11.58
N GLN A 68 5.35 -17.87 12.85
CA GLN A 68 4.60 -16.72 13.34
C GLN A 68 5.05 -15.41 12.73
N GLU A 69 6.37 -15.21 12.59
CA GLU A 69 6.95 -13.97 12.10
C GLU A 69 6.66 -13.75 10.61
N GLN A 70 6.64 -14.81 9.81
CA GLN A 70 6.26 -14.76 8.38
C GLN A 70 4.80 -14.28 8.24
N PHE A 71 3.90 -14.86 9.03
CA PHE A 71 2.49 -14.47 9.03
C PHE A 71 2.29 -13.04 9.55
N LYS A 72 2.91 -12.68 10.69
CA LYS A 72 2.87 -11.33 11.26
C LYS A 72 3.33 -10.30 10.24
N ARG A 73 4.46 -10.53 9.57
CA ARG A 73 5.00 -9.62 8.54
C ARG A 73 3.96 -9.33 7.47
N PHE A 74 3.28 -10.34 6.92
CA PHE A 74 2.22 -10.09 5.94
C PHE A 74 1.01 -9.38 6.54
N ALA A 75 0.49 -9.88 7.68
CA ALA A 75 -0.72 -9.37 8.30
C ALA A 75 -0.59 -7.88 8.69
N ILE A 76 0.55 -7.49 9.28
CA ILE A 76 0.86 -6.09 9.65
C ILE A 76 0.84 -5.20 8.39
N ASN A 77 1.54 -5.61 7.34
CA ASN A 77 1.59 -4.85 6.08
C ASN A 77 0.20 -4.72 5.44
N TYR A 78 -0.59 -5.79 5.48
CA TYR A 78 -1.95 -5.76 4.97
C TYR A 78 -2.85 -4.78 5.74
N TYR A 79 -2.89 -4.85 7.07
CA TYR A 79 -3.69 -3.91 7.86
C TYR A 79 -3.17 -2.48 7.79
N ARG A 80 -1.85 -2.29 7.66
CA ARG A 80 -1.22 -0.99 7.41
C ARG A 80 -1.63 -0.40 6.08
N TRP A 81 -1.57 -1.20 5.02
CA TRP A 81 -2.06 -0.79 3.70
C TRP A 81 -3.52 -0.31 3.77
N LEU A 82 -4.39 -1.02 4.49
CA LEU A 82 -5.76 -0.57 4.69
C LEU A 82 -5.85 0.74 5.47
N ALA A 83 -5.11 0.87 6.57
CA ALA A 83 -5.12 2.08 7.40
C ALA A 83 -4.63 3.31 6.63
N ASP A 84 -3.55 3.17 5.86
CA ASP A 84 -2.96 4.25 5.07
C ASP A 84 -3.83 4.66 3.86
N ASN A 85 -4.77 3.81 3.43
CA ASN A 85 -5.73 4.08 2.35
C ASN A 85 -7.16 4.39 2.87
N ASP A 86 -7.27 4.97 4.07
CA ASP A 86 -8.55 5.35 4.71
C ASP A 86 -9.55 4.20 4.95
N MET A 87 -9.08 2.95 4.85
CA MET A 87 -9.88 1.74 5.08
C MET A 87 -9.62 1.12 6.45
N ARG A 88 -9.33 1.98 7.44
CA ARG A 88 -8.98 1.58 8.80
C ARG A 88 -9.99 0.59 9.38
N LEU A 89 -9.45 -0.45 10.02
CA LEU A 89 -10.21 -1.44 10.76
C LEU A 89 -10.16 -1.16 12.26
N THR A 90 -11.25 -1.48 12.96
CA THR A 90 -11.26 -1.52 14.43
C THR A 90 -10.56 -2.78 14.93
N ILE A 91 -10.09 -2.77 16.17
CA ILE A 91 -9.52 -3.97 16.83
C ILE A 91 -10.47 -5.17 16.72
N ARG A 92 -11.78 -4.95 16.91
CA ARG A 92 -12.81 -6.00 16.76
C ARG A 92 -12.83 -6.60 15.36
N GLN A 93 -12.71 -5.78 14.32
CA GLN A 93 -12.70 -6.25 12.92
C GLN A 93 -11.44 -7.04 12.59
N ILE A 94 -10.28 -6.60 13.10
CA ILE A 94 -9.01 -7.33 12.99
C ILE A 94 -9.12 -8.69 13.68
N LEU A 95 -9.59 -8.70 14.94
CA LEU A 95 -9.77 -9.92 15.72
C LEU A 95 -10.74 -10.89 15.02
N SER A 96 -11.89 -10.42 14.52
CA SER A 96 -12.82 -11.27 13.77
C SER A 96 -12.18 -11.89 12.52
N HIS A 97 -11.34 -11.13 11.82
CA HIS A 97 -10.62 -11.63 10.65
C HIS A 97 -9.58 -12.68 11.02
N LEU A 98 -8.73 -12.41 12.01
CA LEU A 98 -7.70 -13.35 12.48
C LEU A 98 -8.32 -14.62 13.05
N SER A 99 -9.31 -14.52 13.93
CA SER A 99 -9.99 -15.69 14.49
C SER A 99 -10.66 -16.53 13.41
N TYR A 100 -11.28 -15.91 12.40
CA TYR A 100 -11.81 -16.63 11.25
C TYR A 100 -10.71 -17.29 10.42
N ALA A 101 -9.59 -16.59 10.17
CA ALA A 101 -8.48 -17.14 9.40
C ALA A 101 -7.88 -18.41 10.05
N ILE A 102 -7.85 -18.46 11.38
CA ILE A 102 -7.35 -19.62 12.14
C ILE A 102 -8.39 -20.74 12.16
N THR A 103 -9.65 -20.43 12.46
CA THR A 103 -10.68 -21.43 12.79
C THR A 103 -11.56 -21.83 11.61
N GLY A 104 -11.65 -21.01 10.56
CA GLY A 104 -12.58 -21.17 9.45
C GLY A 104 -14.06 -21.14 9.85
N ASN A 105 -14.36 -20.68 11.08
CA ASN A 105 -15.68 -20.83 11.72
C ASN A 105 -16.13 -22.30 11.82
N LEU A 106 -15.18 -23.23 11.93
CA LEU A 106 -15.44 -24.65 12.09
C LEU A 106 -15.78 -24.98 13.54
N GLN A 107 -16.66 -25.96 13.71
CA GLN A 107 -17.01 -26.55 14.99
C GLN A 107 -16.60 -28.03 14.96
N CYS A 108 -16.01 -28.54 16.05
CA CYS A 108 -15.45 -29.89 16.09
C CYS A 108 -16.46 -30.98 15.68
N ASN A 109 -17.73 -30.82 16.05
CA ASN A 109 -18.81 -31.75 15.70
C ASN A 109 -19.15 -31.81 14.19
N LYS A 110 -18.79 -30.79 13.40
CA LYS A 110 -19.06 -30.72 11.96
C LYS A 110 -17.94 -31.30 11.11
N LEU A 111 -16.76 -31.55 11.69
CA LEU A 111 -15.58 -32.03 10.98
C LEU A 111 -15.72 -33.49 10.47
N ASN A 112 -16.60 -34.28 11.10
CA ASN A 112 -16.84 -35.68 10.71
C ASN A 112 -17.51 -35.84 9.33
N VAL A 113 -18.08 -34.77 8.77
CA VAL A 113 -18.86 -34.79 7.51
C VAL A 113 -18.07 -34.21 6.33
N ILE A 114 -16.88 -33.63 6.57
CA ILE A 114 -16.10 -32.93 5.56
C ILE A 114 -15.18 -33.93 4.81
N ASN A 115 -14.97 -33.71 3.51
CA ASN A 115 -14.06 -34.50 2.70
C ASN A 115 -12.64 -34.46 3.29
N ARG A 116 -12.19 -35.59 3.84
CA ARG A 116 -10.91 -35.71 4.54
C ARG A 116 -9.68 -35.54 3.62
N GLN A 117 -9.82 -35.72 2.29
CA GLN A 117 -8.66 -35.72 1.40
C GLN A 117 -8.03 -34.34 1.20
N THR A 118 -8.85 -33.28 1.18
CA THR A 118 -8.39 -31.90 0.92
C THR A 118 -8.64 -30.96 2.09
N ILE A 119 -9.19 -31.45 3.21
CA ILE A 119 -9.62 -30.60 4.33
C ILE A 119 -8.54 -29.66 4.85
N LEU A 120 -7.30 -30.13 4.95
CA LEU A 120 -6.16 -29.33 5.41
C LEU A 120 -5.81 -28.22 4.42
N PHE A 121 -5.98 -28.46 3.11
CA PHE A 121 -5.81 -27.43 2.09
C PHE A 121 -7.00 -26.46 2.08
N ASP A 122 -8.22 -26.99 2.05
CA ASP A 122 -9.44 -26.21 1.89
C ASP A 122 -9.60 -25.20 3.02
N TYR A 123 -9.31 -25.62 4.25
CA TYR A 123 -9.36 -24.80 5.45
C TYR A 123 -7.99 -24.36 5.95
N HIS A 124 -6.97 -24.40 5.08
CA HIS A 124 -5.68 -23.82 5.43
C HIS A 124 -5.84 -22.32 5.67
N ILE A 125 -5.15 -21.79 6.67
CA ILE A 125 -5.20 -20.37 7.02
C ILE A 125 -4.90 -19.45 5.82
N SER A 126 -4.07 -19.87 4.88
CA SER A 126 -3.79 -19.07 3.68
C SER A 126 -5.00 -18.87 2.77
N ASN A 127 -5.96 -19.81 2.76
CA ASN A 127 -7.21 -19.65 2.04
C ASN A 127 -8.20 -18.84 2.87
N LEU A 128 -8.34 -19.18 4.15
CA LEU A 128 -9.28 -18.54 5.07
C LEU A 128 -8.97 -17.05 5.30
N PHE A 129 -7.70 -16.67 5.39
CA PHE A 129 -7.29 -15.27 5.53
C PHE A 129 -7.79 -14.42 4.36
N PHE A 130 -7.91 -14.99 3.16
CA PHE A 130 -8.44 -14.33 1.98
C PHE A 130 -9.96 -14.54 1.79
N GLY A 131 -10.63 -15.24 2.70
CA GLY A 131 -12.05 -15.55 2.62
C GLY A 131 -12.41 -16.67 1.65
N TYR A 132 -11.47 -17.57 1.35
CA TYR A 132 -11.69 -18.73 0.50
C TYR A 132 -11.72 -20.01 1.35
N VAL A 133 -12.52 -20.99 0.91
CA VAL A 133 -12.39 -22.38 1.31
C VAL A 133 -11.95 -23.14 0.06
N GLY A 134 -10.70 -23.59 0.08
CA GLY A 134 -9.99 -24.14 -1.09
C GLY A 134 -9.99 -23.14 -2.24
N PHE A 135 -10.69 -23.49 -3.32
CA PHE A 135 -10.80 -22.66 -4.52
C PHE A 135 -12.02 -21.74 -4.54
N THR A 136 -12.93 -21.89 -3.58
CA THR A 136 -14.24 -21.24 -3.59
C THR A 136 -14.33 -20.10 -2.60
N GLU A 137 -14.99 -19.02 -2.98
CA GLU A 137 -15.27 -17.90 -2.07
C GLU A 137 -16.27 -18.32 -1.01
N ASN A 138 -15.94 -18.06 0.26
CA ASN A 138 -16.85 -18.28 1.35
C ASN A 138 -17.74 -17.04 1.53
N ARG A 139 -19.00 -17.14 1.07
CA ARG A 139 -19.97 -16.04 1.12
C ARG A 139 -20.24 -15.54 2.53
N ASP A 140 -20.20 -16.41 3.53
CA ASP A 140 -20.38 -15.99 4.93
C ASP A 140 -19.18 -15.20 5.45
N ALA A 141 -17.98 -15.52 4.98
CA ALA A 141 -16.76 -14.80 5.32
C ALA A 141 -16.78 -13.35 4.79
N LEU A 142 -17.52 -13.08 3.71
CA LEU A 142 -17.72 -11.73 3.17
C LEU A 142 -18.47 -10.79 4.13
N LYS A 143 -19.00 -11.28 5.25
CA LYS A 143 -19.51 -10.41 6.33
C LYS A 143 -18.38 -9.74 7.11
N ILE A 144 -17.15 -10.25 7.03
CA ILE A 144 -15.97 -9.68 7.65
C ILE A 144 -15.40 -8.61 6.72
N LYS A 145 -15.46 -7.33 7.14
CA LYS A 145 -14.98 -6.18 6.35
C LYS A 145 -13.58 -6.39 5.78
N SER A 146 -12.66 -6.90 6.60
CA SER A 146 -11.29 -7.19 6.16
C SER A 146 -11.24 -8.17 4.98
N ILE A 147 -12.07 -9.19 4.96
CA ILE A 147 -12.10 -10.16 3.87
C ILE A 147 -12.60 -9.54 2.57
N ILE A 148 -13.60 -8.65 2.66
CA ILE A 148 -14.05 -7.87 1.50
C ILE A 148 -12.88 -7.05 0.93
N GLU A 149 -12.12 -6.37 1.80
CA GLU A 149 -11.03 -5.50 1.35
C GLU A 149 -9.87 -6.29 0.73
N ILE A 150 -9.43 -7.41 1.31
CA ILE A 150 -8.33 -8.20 0.71
C ILE A 150 -8.72 -8.80 -0.64
N GLN A 151 -9.99 -9.20 -0.82
CA GLN A 151 -10.47 -9.71 -2.11
C GLN A 151 -10.55 -8.60 -3.17
N LYS A 152 -10.90 -7.36 -2.80
CA LYS A 152 -10.83 -6.21 -3.72
C LYS A 152 -9.41 -5.94 -4.21
N LEU A 153 -8.41 -6.16 -3.36
CA LEU A 153 -7.00 -5.99 -3.74
C LEU A 153 -6.50 -7.03 -4.74
N LYS A 154 -7.18 -8.18 -4.84
CA LYS A 154 -6.85 -9.27 -5.79
C LYS A 154 -5.37 -9.66 -5.75
N LEU A 155 -4.79 -9.71 -4.54
CA LEU A 155 -3.36 -9.93 -4.36
C LEU A 155 -2.89 -11.27 -4.95
N ASP A 156 -3.77 -12.27 -4.94
CA ASP A 156 -3.53 -13.61 -5.49
C ASP A 156 -3.66 -13.69 -7.03
N GLU A 157 -4.11 -12.61 -7.69
CA GLU A 157 -4.10 -12.48 -9.15
C GLU A 157 -2.81 -11.85 -9.66
N LYS A 158 -2.05 -11.16 -8.79
CA LYS A 158 -0.80 -10.49 -9.15
C LYS A 158 0.31 -11.51 -9.39
N LYS A 159 1.18 -11.19 -10.36
CA LYS A 159 2.38 -11.99 -10.63
C LYS A 159 3.33 -11.87 -9.45
N LEU A 160 3.77 -13.00 -8.90
CA LEU A 160 4.74 -13.04 -7.80
C LEU A 160 6.16 -13.27 -8.35
N ILE A 161 7.16 -12.92 -7.53
CA ILE A 161 8.58 -13.18 -7.83
C ILE A 161 8.90 -14.68 -7.99
N TYR A 162 8.10 -15.56 -7.38
CA TYR A 162 8.29 -17.01 -7.38
C TYR A 162 7.42 -17.76 -8.40
N ASP A 163 6.61 -17.07 -9.21
CA ASP A 163 5.65 -17.72 -10.11
C ASP A 163 6.32 -18.72 -11.07
N GLN A 164 7.54 -18.42 -11.53
CA GLN A 164 8.29 -19.31 -12.41
C GLN A 164 8.72 -20.59 -11.69
N ASP A 165 9.18 -20.49 -10.45
CA ASP A 165 9.59 -21.66 -9.66
C ASP A 165 8.36 -22.52 -9.31
N LEU A 166 7.29 -21.90 -8.83
CA LEU A 166 6.07 -22.59 -8.41
C LEU A 166 5.34 -23.29 -9.56
N PHE A 167 5.22 -22.65 -10.72
CA PHE A 167 4.31 -23.11 -11.79
C PHE A 167 4.99 -23.65 -13.04
N VAL A 168 6.28 -23.34 -13.26
CA VAL A 168 7.03 -23.86 -14.41
C VAL A 168 8.00 -24.95 -13.98
N LYS A 169 8.77 -24.70 -12.92
CA LYS A 169 9.71 -25.70 -12.38
C LYS A 169 9.03 -26.68 -11.41
N GLU A 170 7.79 -26.39 -11.02
CA GLU A 170 7.05 -27.14 -9.98
C GLU A 170 7.86 -27.30 -8.69
N ASN A 171 8.65 -26.28 -8.37
CA ASN A 171 9.49 -26.22 -7.18
C ASN A 171 8.78 -25.42 -6.09
N PHE A 172 8.42 -26.10 -5.02
CA PHE A 172 7.74 -25.53 -3.85
C PHE A 172 8.69 -25.26 -2.68
N ASP A 173 10.01 -25.33 -2.91
CA ASP A 173 11.02 -25.20 -1.84
C ASP A 173 11.06 -23.83 -1.19
N ILE A 174 10.48 -22.81 -1.85
CA ILE A 174 10.28 -21.49 -1.26
C ILE A 174 9.29 -21.50 -0.10
N LEU A 175 8.42 -22.51 0.00
CA LEU A 175 7.43 -22.63 1.06
C LEU A 175 8.03 -23.34 2.28
N VAL A 176 7.62 -22.91 3.45
CA VAL A 176 7.91 -23.61 4.71
C VAL A 176 7.39 -25.06 4.66
N GLU A 177 8.09 -25.96 5.34
CA GLU A 177 7.94 -27.43 5.21
C GLU A 177 6.49 -27.93 5.29
N GLU A 178 5.72 -27.51 6.31
CA GLU A 178 4.34 -27.94 6.53
C GLU A 178 3.42 -27.52 5.39
N VAL A 179 3.56 -26.26 4.95
CA VAL A 179 2.74 -25.69 3.88
C VAL A 179 3.16 -26.29 2.55
N ARG A 180 4.46 -26.56 2.34
CA ARG A 180 5.01 -27.22 1.15
C ARG A 180 4.38 -28.59 0.94
N ALA A 181 4.26 -29.39 2.00
CA ALA A 181 3.66 -30.72 1.93
C ALA A 181 2.19 -30.66 1.47
N ILE A 182 1.38 -29.76 2.07
CA ILE A 182 -0.02 -29.55 1.69
C ILE A 182 -0.10 -29.08 0.22
N THR A 183 0.68 -28.05 -0.13
CA THR A 183 0.74 -27.44 -1.47
C THR A 183 1.06 -28.49 -2.54
N LYS A 184 2.12 -29.28 -2.33
CA LYS A 184 2.57 -30.30 -3.28
C LYS A 184 1.52 -31.40 -3.47
N ASN A 185 0.94 -31.90 -2.37
CA ASN A 185 -0.11 -32.91 -2.43
C ASN A 185 -1.35 -32.40 -3.20
N THR A 186 -1.75 -31.14 -2.96
CA THR A 186 -2.86 -30.51 -3.69
C THR A 186 -2.50 -30.29 -5.16
N TRP A 187 -1.31 -29.80 -5.47
CA TRP A 187 -0.83 -29.62 -6.84
C TRP A 187 -0.84 -30.94 -7.60
N ASP A 188 -0.24 -32.00 -7.05
CA ASP A 188 -0.21 -33.32 -7.67
C ASP A 188 -1.62 -33.88 -7.89
N HIS A 189 -2.53 -33.70 -6.91
CA HIS A 189 -3.91 -34.15 -7.02
C HIS A 189 -4.68 -33.47 -8.15
N PHE A 190 -4.57 -32.15 -8.28
CA PHE A 190 -5.38 -31.39 -9.22
C PHE A 190 -4.71 -31.16 -10.58
N MET A 191 -3.38 -31.07 -10.64
CA MET A 191 -2.61 -30.73 -11.85
C MET A 191 -1.96 -31.94 -12.53
N ARG A 192 -1.42 -32.91 -11.78
CA ARG A 192 -0.74 -34.06 -12.39
C ARG A 192 -1.66 -35.24 -12.69
N ARG A 193 -2.68 -35.48 -11.85
CA ARG A 193 -3.65 -36.56 -12.09
C ARG A 193 -4.66 -36.23 -13.20
N ARG A 194 -4.75 -34.96 -13.60
CA ARG A 194 -5.63 -34.50 -14.69
C ARG A 194 -4.76 -34.15 -15.89
N LEU A 195 -4.95 -34.85 -17.01
CA LEU A 195 -4.24 -34.56 -18.26
C LEU A 195 -4.81 -33.28 -18.88
N TYR A 196 -4.29 -32.12 -18.45
CA TYR A 196 -4.65 -30.86 -19.06
C TYR A 196 -3.90 -30.66 -20.38
N THR A 197 -4.63 -30.24 -21.41
CA THR A 197 -4.04 -29.70 -22.64
C THR A 197 -3.45 -28.31 -22.40
N THR A 198 -2.57 -27.85 -23.29
CA THR A 198 -1.98 -26.50 -23.23
C THR A 198 -3.06 -25.41 -23.17
N GLU A 199 -4.14 -25.55 -23.95
CA GLU A 199 -5.26 -24.61 -23.95
C GLU A 199 -5.96 -24.55 -22.58
N GLN A 200 -6.19 -25.70 -21.95
CA GLN A 200 -6.79 -25.78 -20.61
C GLN A 200 -5.88 -25.18 -19.53
N LEU A 201 -4.56 -25.32 -19.65
CA LEU A 201 -3.61 -24.69 -18.70
C LEU A 201 -3.57 -23.16 -18.81
N LEU A 202 -3.78 -22.63 -20.01
CA LEU A 202 -3.74 -21.19 -20.28
C LEU A 202 -5.07 -20.51 -19.98
N TYR A 203 -6.19 -21.10 -20.36
CA TYR A 203 -7.51 -20.46 -20.33
C TYR A 203 -8.53 -21.16 -19.42
N GLY A 204 -8.18 -22.33 -18.88
CA GLY A 204 -9.05 -23.10 -18.01
C GLY A 204 -9.23 -22.43 -16.64
N LYS A 205 -10.48 -22.41 -16.17
CA LYS A 205 -10.86 -21.86 -14.88
C LYS A 205 -10.18 -22.59 -13.72
N GLU A 206 -10.10 -23.92 -13.77
CA GLU A 206 -9.51 -24.72 -12.68
C GLU A 206 -8.01 -24.44 -12.48
N PRO A 207 -7.12 -24.55 -13.50
CA PRO A 207 -5.71 -24.18 -13.36
C PRO A 207 -5.50 -22.74 -12.87
N PHE A 208 -6.36 -21.81 -13.30
CA PHE A 208 -6.34 -20.43 -12.80
C PHE A 208 -6.63 -20.36 -11.29
N LEU A 209 -7.71 -21.02 -10.81
CA LEU A 209 -8.09 -21.02 -9.39
C LEU A 209 -7.05 -21.73 -8.51
N ILE A 210 -6.43 -22.81 -9.01
CA ILE A 210 -5.36 -23.52 -8.29
C ILE A 210 -4.15 -22.59 -8.13
N ARG A 211 -3.71 -21.92 -9.20
CA ARG A 211 -2.60 -20.96 -9.12
C ARG A 211 -2.88 -19.83 -8.13
N LYS A 212 -4.11 -19.30 -8.10
CA LYS A 212 -4.52 -18.30 -7.08
C LYS A 212 -4.35 -18.86 -5.66
N ALA A 213 -4.80 -20.08 -5.39
CA ALA A 213 -4.66 -20.68 -4.07
C ALA A 213 -3.20 -20.92 -3.67
N MET A 214 -2.36 -21.38 -4.61
CA MET A 214 -0.92 -21.57 -4.36
C MET A 214 -0.22 -20.23 -4.12
N ARG A 215 -0.61 -19.16 -4.81
CA ARG A 215 -0.10 -17.82 -4.54
C ARG A 215 -0.48 -17.34 -3.14
N ARG A 216 -1.69 -17.62 -2.64
CA ARG A 216 -2.05 -17.27 -1.25
C ARG A 216 -1.15 -17.97 -0.24
N MET A 217 -0.81 -19.24 -0.47
CA MET A 217 0.15 -19.98 0.35
C MET A 217 1.54 -19.34 0.31
N ALA A 218 2.03 -19.01 -0.89
CA ALA A 218 3.32 -18.36 -1.08
C ALA A 218 3.37 -16.96 -0.44
N ILE A 219 2.32 -16.16 -0.59
CA ILE A 219 2.26 -14.80 -0.02
C ILE A 219 2.43 -14.81 1.51
N LEU A 220 1.87 -15.83 2.18
CA LEU A 220 1.88 -15.90 3.65
C LEU A 220 3.04 -16.70 4.23
N PHE A 221 3.51 -17.73 3.53
CA PHE A 221 4.41 -18.75 4.08
C PHE A 221 5.61 -19.07 3.18
N SER A 222 6.05 -18.13 2.36
CA SER A 222 7.35 -18.23 1.70
C SER A 222 8.49 -17.83 2.65
N GLU A 223 9.59 -18.59 2.62
CA GLU A 223 10.87 -18.24 3.23
C GLU A 223 11.56 -17.18 2.36
N MET A 224 11.75 -15.98 2.92
CA MET A 224 12.24 -14.83 2.17
C MET A 224 13.19 -14.00 3.01
N ASP A 225 14.27 -13.53 2.39
CA ASP A 225 15.07 -12.45 2.94
C ASP A 225 14.33 -11.10 2.87
N GLU A 226 14.93 -10.05 3.45
CA GLU A 226 14.34 -8.71 3.52
C GLU A 226 14.17 -8.09 2.13
N GLN A 227 15.10 -8.32 1.21
CA GLN A 227 15.05 -7.77 -0.15
C GLN A 227 13.92 -8.41 -0.97
N GLN A 228 13.76 -9.73 -0.87
CA GLN A 228 12.68 -10.48 -1.49
C GLN A 228 11.32 -10.07 -0.92
N ALA A 229 11.23 -9.84 0.39
CA ALA A 229 10.02 -9.34 1.02
C ALA A 229 9.63 -7.94 0.50
N ASP A 230 10.60 -7.03 0.39
CA ASP A 230 10.39 -5.69 -0.17
C ASP A 230 9.90 -5.78 -1.64
N GLN A 231 10.52 -6.63 -2.45
CA GLN A 231 10.09 -6.85 -3.83
C GLN A 231 8.66 -7.39 -3.90
N LEU A 232 8.33 -8.38 -3.06
CA LEU A 232 6.99 -8.93 -2.98
C LEU A 232 5.97 -7.85 -2.60
N PHE A 233 6.21 -7.08 -1.54
CA PHE A 233 5.29 -6.03 -1.10
C PHE A 233 5.17 -4.89 -2.12
N GLY A 234 6.24 -4.58 -2.85
CA GLY A 234 6.21 -3.66 -3.99
C GLY A 234 5.26 -4.13 -5.10
N LEU A 235 5.24 -5.43 -5.40
CA LEU A 235 4.31 -6.03 -6.36
C LEU A 235 2.87 -6.09 -5.82
N LEU A 236 2.70 -6.51 -4.56
CA LEU A 236 1.41 -6.72 -3.94
C LEU A 236 0.65 -5.41 -3.68
N TYR A 237 1.33 -4.33 -3.32
CA TYR A 237 0.70 -3.08 -2.93
C TYR A 237 0.98 -1.96 -3.92
N SER A 238 2.18 -1.41 -3.87
CA SER A 238 2.69 -0.39 -4.79
C SER A 238 4.21 -0.40 -4.80
N PRO A 239 4.89 -0.10 -5.92
CA PRO A 239 6.35 -0.06 -5.98
C PRO A 239 7.02 0.89 -4.97
N ILE A 240 6.33 1.96 -4.54
CA ILE A 240 6.88 2.89 -3.54
C ILE A 240 6.67 2.40 -2.10
N TYR A 241 5.81 1.41 -1.88
CA TYR A 241 5.39 0.98 -0.55
C TYR A 241 6.53 0.51 0.36
N PRO A 242 7.50 -0.34 -0.09
CA PRO A 242 8.63 -0.74 0.76
C PRO A 242 9.49 0.46 1.19
N ARG A 243 9.73 1.40 0.27
CA ARG A 243 10.47 2.64 0.58
C ARG A 243 9.71 3.50 1.58
N TYR A 244 8.39 3.61 1.43
CA TYR A 244 7.53 4.31 2.37
C TYR A 244 7.61 3.73 3.79
N LEU A 245 7.59 2.41 3.94
CA LEU A 245 7.75 1.75 5.24
C LEU A 245 9.12 2.04 5.85
N SER A 246 10.19 1.95 5.04
CA SER A 246 11.54 2.31 5.49
C SER A 246 11.61 3.77 5.96
N TYR A 247 10.94 4.70 5.27
CA TYR A 247 10.93 6.11 5.67
C TYR A 247 10.14 6.32 6.96
N ARG A 248 9.03 5.61 7.15
CA ARG A 248 8.26 5.65 8.41
C ARG A 248 9.04 5.09 9.60
N LYS A 249 9.87 4.07 9.41
CA LYS A 249 10.63 3.44 10.50
C LYS A 249 11.92 4.18 10.82
N ASN A 250 12.66 4.58 9.79
CA ASN A 250 14.05 5.05 9.94
C ASN A 250 14.24 6.54 9.61
N GLY A 251 13.17 7.25 9.22
CA GLY A 251 13.26 8.57 8.61
C GLY A 251 13.88 8.51 7.21
N ILE A 252 14.01 9.68 6.57
CA ILE A 252 14.52 9.78 5.20
C ILE A 252 16.01 10.14 5.21
N ARG A 253 16.84 9.23 4.70
CA ARG A 253 18.28 9.47 4.49
C ARG A 253 18.51 10.50 3.38
N SER A 254 19.63 11.24 3.42
CA SER A 254 19.92 12.35 2.50
C SER A 254 19.79 12.00 1.00
N ARG A 255 20.32 10.84 0.56
CA ARG A 255 20.17 10.37 -0.83
C ARG A 255 18.71 10.15 -1.21
N SER A 256 17.93 9.57 -0.30
CA SER A 256 16.50 9.30 -0.49
C SER A 256 15.67 10.58 -0.49
N LYS A 257 16.08 11.63 0.25
CA LYS A 257 15.42 12.95 0.21
C LYS A 257 15.44 13.53 -1.19
N ARG A 258 16.60 13.50 -1.85
CA ARG A 258 16.75 13.96 -3.23
C ARG A 258 15.87 13.17 -4.20
N GLN A 259 15.91 11.85 -4.14
CA GLN A 259 15.10 11.00 -5.02
C GLN A 259 13.59 11.23 -4.83
N LEU A 260 13.14 11.37 -3.58
CA LEU A 260 11.73 11.63 -3.30
C LEU A 260 11.32 13.03 -3.75
N LYS A 261 12.20 14.03 -3.56
CA LYS A 261 12.02 15.39 -4.09
C LYS A 261 11.91 15.39 -5.61
N GLU A 262 12.77 14.65 -6.32
CA GLU A 262 12.71 14.48 -7.78
C GLU A 262 11.38 13.86 -8.22
N ILE A 263 10.90 12.80 -7.54
CA ILE A 263 9.59 12.18 -7.82
C ILE A 263 8.45 13.19 -7.63
N VAL A 264 8.40 13.89 -6.49
CA VAL A 264 7.35 14.87 -6.19
C VAL A 264 7.37 16.01 -7.20
N PHE A 265 8.55 16.54 -7.52
CA PHE A 265 8.71 17.64 -8.45
C PHE A 265 8.28 17.25 -9.86
N LYS A 266 8.72 16.07 -10.34
CA LYS A 266 8.32 15.52 -11.63
C LYS A 266 6.81 15.31 -11.72
N ALA A 267 6.19 14.79 -10.65
CA ALA A 267 4.75 14.61 -10.59
C ALA A 267 4.00 15.95 -10.68
N LEU A 268 4.46 16.98 -9.97
CA LEU A 268 3.88 18.32 -10.04
C LEU A 268 4.01 18.94 -11.43
N GLN A 269 5.13 18.72 -12.14
CA GLN A 269 5.27 19.14 -13.54
C GLN A 269 4.20 18.51 -14.43
N VAL A 270 3.99 17.19 -14.36
CA VAL A 270 2.93 16.53 -15.15
C VAL A 270 1.54 17.05 -14.78
N ILE A 271 1.25 17.25 -13.48
CA ILE A 271 -0.07 17.72 -13.03
C ILE A 271 -0.35 19.15 -13.52
N ILE A 272 0.67 20.01 -13.52
CA ILE A 272 0.52 21.43 -13.84
C ILE A 272 0.63 21.65 -15.36
N LEU A 273 1.66 21.13 -16.01
CA LEU A 273 1.98 21.36 -17.43
C LEU A 273 1.38 20.29 -18.35
N GLY A 274 1.19 19.06 -17.87
CA GLY A 274 0.76 17.92 -18.68
C GLY A 274 1.93 17.04 -19.17
N GLU A 275 3.16 17.49 -18.97
CA GLU A 275 4.38 16.78 -19.37
C GLU A 275 5.44 16.86 -18.26
N SER A 276 6.44 15.99 -18.33
CA SER A 276 7.62 16.05 -17.46
C SER A 276 8.90 15.97 -18.27
N SER A 277 9.93 16.65 -17.78
CA SER A 277 11.30 16.52 -18.28
C SER A 277 12.16 15.80 -17.23
N GLU A 278 13.41 15.50 -17.58
CA GLU A 278 14.37 15.06 -16.56
C GLU A 278 14.57 16.16 -15.51
N VAL A 279 14.46 15.78 -14.23
CA VAL A 279 14.57 16.71 -13.11
C VAL A 279 16.01 16.70 -12.60
N ASN A 280 16.59 17.88 -12.53
CA ASN A 280 17.90 18.18 -11.99
C ASN A 280 17.82 19.38 -11.01
N SER A 281 18.97 19.78 -10.45
CA SER A 281 19.03 20.90 -9.49
C SER A 281 18.57 22.24 -10.07
N ASP A 282 18.74 22.46 -11.37
CA ASP A 282 18.37 23.69 -12.08
C ASP A 282 16.94 23.66 -12.62
N SER A 283 16.19 22.61 -12.31
CA SER A 283 14.84 22.43 -12.83
C SER A 283 13.87 23.44 -12.25
N VAL A 284 12.98 23.92 -13.11
CA VAL A 284 11.96 24.90 -12.76
C VAL A 284 10.58 24.31 -13.03
N LEU A 285 9.67 24.50 -12.07
CA LEU A 285 8.26 24.19 -12.22
C LEU A 285 7.55 25.48 -12.63
N TYR A 286 7.18 25.55 -13.90
CA TYR A 286 6.48 26.69 -14.46
C TYR A 286 4.98 26.63 -14.14
N LEU A 287 4.40 27.79 -13.82
CA LEU A 287 2.99 27.95 -13.49
C LEU A 287 2.27 28.65 -14.65
N PRO A 288 1.62 27.91 -15.56
CA PRO A 288 0.93 28.51 -16.69
C PRO A 288 -0.45 29.06 -16.30
N LEU A 289 -0.89 30.13 -16.96
CA LEU A 289 -2.27 30.59 -16.95
C LEU A 289 -3.14 29.57 -17.70
N LYS A 290 -3.73 28.60 -17.00
CA LYS A 290 -4.66 27.65 -17.64
C LYS A 290 -5.97 28.36 -17.99
N ARG A 291 -6.29 28.48 -19.28
CA ARG A 291 -7.66 28.70 -19.76
C ARG A 291 -8.38 27.35 -19.84
N ASN A 292 -9.60 27.27 -19.34
CA ASN A 292 -10.43 26.08 -19.52
C ASN A 292 -10.65 25.84 -21.03
N GLY A 293 -10.34 24.63 -21.53
CA GLY A 293 -10.83 24.17 -22.83
C GLY A 293 -9.81 23.72 -23.89
N LEU A 294 -8.49 23.88 -23.70
CA LEU A 294 -7.50 23.46 -24.71
C LEU A 294 -6.48 22.47 -24.14
N SER A 295 -6.72 21.19 -24.42
CA SER A 295 -5.77 20.10 -24.26
C SER A 295 -4.77 20.16 -25.42
N ASN A 296 -3.48 20.37 -25.10
CA ASN A 296 -2.33 20.47 -26.02
C ASN A 296 -2.16 21.87 -26.65
N GLN A 297 -1.51 22.77 -25.90
CA GLN A 297 -0.92 23.97 -26.45
C GLN A 297 0.60 23.90 -26.24
N ASN A 298 1.38 24.05 -27.30
CA ASN A 298 2.84 24.10 -27.19
C ASN A 298 3.34 25.44 -26.63
N VAL A 299 2.44 26.39 -26.34
CA VAL A 299 2.76 27.71 -25.84
C VAL A 299 1.85 28.04 -24.65
N TYR A 300 2.44 28.39 -23.53
CA TYR A 300 1.74 28.76 -22.31
C TYR A 300 2.13 30.16 -21.85
N LEU A 301 1.15 30.97 -21.49
CA LEU A 301 1.42 32.20 -20.73
C LEU A 301 1.82 31.81 -19.31
N LEU A 302 2.95 32.30 -18.83
CA LEU A 302 3.42 32.05 -17.46
C LEU A 302 2.96 33.15 -16.52
N ILE A 303 2.51 32.73 -15.34
CA ILE A 303 2.18 33.65 -14.24
C ILE A 303 3.10 33.49 -13.05
N GLY A 304 3.94 32.45 -13.03
CA GLY A 304 4.87 32.21 -11.95
C GLY A 304 5.84 31.07 -12.24
N LYS A 305 6.81 30.90 -11.35
CA LYS A 305 7.78 29.80 -11.40
C LYS A 305 8.18 29.36 -10.01
N ILE A 306 8.56 28.10 -9.86
CA ILE A 306 9.08 27.52 -8.62
C ILE A 306 10.38 26.80 -8.95
N ASP A 307 11.47 27.24 -8.36
CA ASP A 307 12.77 26.58 -8.53
C ASP A 307 12.81 25.26 -7.73
N PHE A 308 13.57 24.27 -8.21
CA PHE A 308 13.70 22.97 -7.54
C PHE A 308 14.08 23.13 -6.07
N ASP A 309 15.00 24.03 -5.75
CA ASP A 309 15.45 24.31 -4.38
C ASP A 309 14.41 24.93 -3.46
N SER A 310 13.31 25.46 -4.03
CA SER A 310 12.17 25.93 -3.23
C SER A 310 11.37 24.79 -2.60
N LEU A 311 11.49 23.56 -3.11
CA LEU A 311 10.85 22.37 -2.58
C LEU A 311 11.78 21.64 -1.61
N VAL A 312 11.29 21.35 -0.40
CA VAL A 312 11.96 20.51 0.58
C VAL A 312 11.06 19.30 0.86
N VAL A 313 11.66 18.11 0.85
CA VAL A 313 11.00 16.87 1.27
C VAL A 313 11.81 16.29 2.42
N ASP A 314 11.15 16.06 3.55
CA ASP A 314 11.78 15.59 4.77
C ASP A 314 10.81 14.74 5.60
N SER A 315 11.30 14.25 6.74
CA SER A 315 10.52 13.51 7.71
C SER A 315 10.66 14.09 9.12
N GLU A 316 9.56 14.11 9.86
CA GLU A 316 9.55 14.47 11.28
C GLU A 316 9.24 13.24 12.13
N GLN A 317 9.91 13.11 13.27
CA GLN A 317 9.60 12.06 14.23
C GLN A 317 8.32 12.41 14.97
N ILE A 318 7.43 11.43 15.06
CA ILE A 318 6.17 11.50 15.80
C ILE A 318 6.29 10.59 17.00
N LYS A 319 5.61 10.94 18.09
CA LYS A 319 5.41 10.03 19.21
C LYS A 319 4.44 8.93 18.82
N ASN A 320 4.92 7.69 18.79
CA ASN A 320 4.06 6.52 18.78
C ASN A 320 3.62 6.22 20.22
N THR A 321 2.36 5.86 20.42
CA THR A 321 1.82 5.59 21.76
C THR A 321 1.69 4.10 22.09
N ILE A 322 1.75 3.24 21.08
CA ILE A 322 1.60 1.79 21.26
C ILE A 322 2.97 1.11 21.24
N SER A 323 3.87 1.61 20.39
CA SER A 323 5.23 1.11 20.27
C SER A 323 6.22 2.17 20.72
N ASP A 324 7.30 1.73 21.39
CA ASP A 324 8.46 2.57 21.69
C ASP A 324 9.33 2.82 20.44
N GLU A 325 9.02 2.16 19.31
CA GLU A 325 9.74 2.38 18.06
C GLU A 325 9.44 3.78 17.48
N PRO A 326 10.48 4.53 17.05
CA PRO A 326 10.31 5.84 16.45
C PRO A 326 9.52 5.71 15.15
N THR A 327 8.46 6.51 15.01
CA THR A 327 7.66 6.58 13.79
C THR A 327 7.83 7.96 13.17
N TYR A 328 8.00 8.01 11.85
CA TYR A 328 8.24 9.25 11.12
C TYR A 328 7.10 9.57 10.16
N ASN A 329 6.68 10.84 10.14
CA ASN A 329 5.77 11.40 9.13
C ASN A 329 6.60 12.01 8.02
N ILE A 330 6.25 11.71 6.78
CA ILE A 330 6.88 12.29 5.58
C ILE A 330 6.09 13.53 5.20
N TYR A 331 6.78 14.62 4.88
CA TYR A 331 6.15 15.86 4.46
C TYR A 331 6.94 16.55 3.35
N MET A 332 6.27 17.47 2.66
CA MET A 332 6.89 18.46 1.79
C MET A 332 6.60 19.88 2.28
N LYS A 333 7.54 20.78 2.00
CA LYS A 333 7.44 22.21 2.28
C LYS A 333 7.92 23.00 1.07
N PHE A 334 7.29 24.15 0.86
CA PHE A 334 7.72 25.14 -0.11
C PHE A 334 8.20 26.38 0.63
N ASN A 335 9.32 26.98 0.23
CA ASN A 335 9.93 28.11 0.97
C ASN A 335 8.98 29.31 1.17
N ARG A 336 8.14 29.63 0.16
CA ARG A 336 7.15 30.72 0.24
C ARG A 336 5.82 30.33 0.87
N LEU A 337 5.62 29.06 1.25
CA LEU A 337 4.38 28.62 1.89
C LEU A 337 4.61 28.42 3.40
N PRO A 338 3.72 28.95 4.26
CA PRO A 338 3.88 28.83 5.70
C PRO A 338 3.59 27.41 6.22
N GLN A 339 2.73 26.67 5.52
CA GLN A 339 2.26 25.35 5.92
C GLN A 339 3.13 24.22 5.34
N THR A 340 3.28 23.15 6.12
CA THR A 340 3.80 21.85 5.66
C THR A 340 2.66 21.00 5.10
N TYR A 341 2.99 20.12 4.15
CA TYR A 341 2.02 19.21 3.54
C TYR A 341 2.46 17.78 3.82
N SER A 342 1.64 17.03 4.56
CA SER A 342 1.88 15.61 4.77
C SER A 342 1.85 14.85 3.43
N LEU A 343 2.76 13.88 3.31
CA LEU A 343 2.88 12.96 2.18
C LEU A 343 2.55 11.53 2.65
N PRO A 344 1.26 11.24 2.93
CA PRO A 344 0.83 9.88 3.22
C PRO A 344 0.99 8.99 1.99
N LEU A 345 0.94 7.67 2.21
CA LEU A 345 1.14 6.68 1.15
C LEU A 345 0.29 6.92 -0.11
N PRO A 346 -1.02 7.24 -0.04
CA PRO A 346 -1.81 7.45 -1.26
C PRO A 346 -1.34 8.65 -2.10
N ILE A 347 -0.85 9.72 -1.46
CA ILE A 347 -0.27 10.87 -2.17
C ILE A 347 1.07 10.48 -2.80
N LEU A 348 1.91 9.76 -2.06
CA LEU A 348 3.21 9.31 -2.55
C LEU A 348 3.10 8.32 -3.70
N ASP A 349 2.19 7.34 -3.60
CA ASP A 349 1.90 6.41 -4.69
C ASP A 349 1.37 7.17 -5.91
N TYR A 350 0.42 8.09 -5.72
CA TYR A 350 -0.07 8.93 -6.81
C TYR A 350 1.05 9.71 -7.52
N PHE A 351 1.92 10.40 -6.77
CA PHE A 351 3.06 11.11 -7.34
C PHE A 351 4.05 10.15 -8.03
N TYR A 352 4.30 8.98 -7.45
CA TYR A 352 5.16 7.98 -8.04
C TYR A 352 4.61 7.45 -9.38
N GLN A 353 3.31 7.15 -9.45
CA GLN A 353 2.67 6.68 -10.67
C GLN A 353 2.74 7.73 -11.79
N ILE A 354 2.46 9.00 -11.46
CA ILE A 354 2.51 10.10 -12.42
C ILE A 354 3.93 10.37 -12.91
N ALA A 355 4.90 10.42 -11.99
CA ALA A 355 6.31 10.63 -12.33
C ALA A 355 6.87 9.53 -13.26
N ASN A 356 6.28 8.34 -13.23
CA ASN A 356 6.64 7.20 -14.07
C ASN A 356 5.71 7.01 -15.30
N GLY A 357 4.86 7.99 -15.62
CA GLY A 357 4.10 8.02 -16.87
C GLY A 357 2.78 7.24 -16.88
N SER A 358 2.22 6.92 -15.71
CA SER A 358 0.89 6.28 -15.63
C SER A 358 -0.22 7.25 -16.07
N LEU A 359 -0.97 6.88 -17.13
CA LEU A 359 -2.02 7.72 -17.74
C LEU A 359 -3.35 7.69 -16.98
N SER A 360 -3.59 6.69 -16.12
CA SER A 360 -4.85 6.53 -15.39
C SER A 360 -4.62 6.42 -13.89
N THR A 361 -4.70 7.54 -13.19
CA THR A 361 -4.81 7.55 -11.73
C THR A 361 -6.21 8.02 -11.39
N LYS A 362 -7.12 7.08 -11.09
CA LYS A 362 -8.38 7.44 -10.42
C LYS A 362 -8.01 8.03 -9.06
N LEU A 363 -7.93 9.35 -8.98
CA LEU A 363 -7.69 10.06 -7.74
C LEU A 363 -8.87 9.83 -6.80
N ASN A 364 -8.59 9.39 -5.58
CA ASN A 364 -9.55 9.51 -4.49
C ASN A 364 -9.97 11.01 -4.42
N PRO A 365 -11.28 11.34 -4.36
CA PRO A 365 -11.76 12.72 -4.28
C PRO A 365 -11.05 13.56 -3.21
N VAL A 366 -10.72 12.97 -2.06
CA VAL A 366 -10.01 13.63 -0.96
C VAL A 366 -8.60 14.06 -1.38
N LEU A 367 -7.87 13.18 -2.08
CA LEU A 367 -6.54 13.46 -2.62
C LEU A 367 -6.60 14.57 -3.68
N SER A 368 -7.65 14.55 -4.52
CA SER A 368 -7.87 15.57 -5.54
C SER A 368 -8.03 16.96 -4.92
N HIS A 369 -8.87 17.09 -3.89
CA HIS A 369 -9.05 18.36 -3.18
C HIS A 369 -7.75 18.87 -2.55
N GLY A 370 -6.95 17.99 -1.94
CA GLY A 370 -5.65 18.35 -1.36
C GLY A 370 -4.67 18.90 -2.40
N ILE A 371 -4.55 18.23 -3.55
CA ILE A 371 -3.69 18.65 -4.66
C ILE A 371 -4.18 19.96 -5.28
N HIS A 372 -5.49 20.13 -5.47
CA HIS A 372 -6.06 21.37 -5.99
C HIS A 372 -5.81 22.56 -5.06
N ARG A 373 -5.93 22.36 -3.74
CA ARG A 373 -5.62 23.39 -2.74
C ARG A 373 -4.14 23.77 -2.77
N LEU A 374 -3.25 22.77 -2.78
CA LEU A 374 -1.81 23.01 -2.93
C LEU A 374 -1.53 23.83 -4.19
N LYS A 375 -2.09 23.42 -5.34
CA LYS A 375 -1.92 24.13 -6.61
C LYS A 375 -2.39 25.59 -6.51
N ALA A 376 -3.56 25.85 -5.95
CA ALA A 376 -4.06 27.21 -5.78
C ALA A 376 -3.12 28.08 -4.93
N GLN A 377 -2.55 27.52 -3.87
CA GLN A 377 -1.59 28.23 -3.01
C GLN A 377 -0.26 28.47 -3.72
N LEU A 378 0.25 27.51 -4.49
CA LEU A 378 1.44 27.69 -5.33
C LEU A 378 1.24 28.83 -6.34
N TYR A 379 0.09 28.85 -7.02
CA TYR A 379 -0.26 29.90 -7.98
C TYR A 379 -0.35 31.29 -7.35
N LYS A 380 -0.77 31.37 -6.09
CA LYS A 380 -0.89 32.63 -5.36
C LYS A 380 0.48 33.17 -4.92
N GLU A 381 1.30 32.33 -4.29
CA GLU A 381 2.53 32.78 -3.60
C GLU A 381 3.79 32.77 -4.49
N TYR A 382 3.76 32.05 -5.62
CA TYR A 382 4.84 32.01 -6.60
C TYR A 382 4.52 32.78 -7.89
N LYS A 383 3.51 33.65 -7.85
CA LYS A 383 3.21 34.56 -8.95
C LYS A 383 4.39 35.52 -9.17
N PHE A 384 4.66 35.90 -10.42
CA PHE A 384 5.57 37.00 -10.73
C PHE A 384 5.04 38.31 -10.11
N ALA A 385 5.95 39.22 -9.75
CA ALA A 385 5.56 40.49 -9.15
C ALA A 385 4.80 41.36 -10.18
N ASP A 386 3.73 42.04 -9.73
CA ASP A 386 2.84 42.85 -10.59
C ASP A 386 3.47 44.18 -11.08
N GLY A 387 4.80 44.23 -11.29
CA GLY A 387 5.55 45.39 -11.75
C GLY A 387 6.48 45.13 -12.95
N GLU A 388 6.49 43.91 -13.49
CA GLU A 388 7.17 43.62 -14.75
C GLU A 388 6.21 43.92 -15.91
N GLU A 389 6.52 44.91 -16.76
CA GLU A 389 5.87 45.11 -18.07
C GLU A 389 6.25 43.99 -19.07
N VAL A 390 6.51 42.79 -18.55
CA VAL A 390 7.06 41.64 -19.27
C VAL A 390 6.08 40.48 -19.18
N ILE A 391 5.53 40.10 -20.33
CA ILE A 391 4.71 38.92 -20.50
C ILE A 391 5.65 37.74 -20.78
N LYS A 392 5.71 36.76 -19.88
CA LYS A 392 6.55 35.56 -20.05
C LYS A 392 5.78 34.43 -20.73
N LEU A 393 6.28 33.93 -21.86
CA LEU A 393 5.73 32.77 -22.57
C LEU A 393 6.65 31.55 -22.43
N LEU A 394 6.05 30.39 -22.16
CA LEU A 394 6.73 29.09 -22.20
C LEU A 394 6.37 28.39 -23.50
N ILE A 395 7.35 28.14 -24.35
CA ILE A 395 7.22 27.33 -25.56
C ILE A 395 7.80 25.95 -25.29
N GLN A 396 6.97 24.92 -25.38
CA GLN A 396 7.43 23.53 -25.38
C GLN A 396 8.01 23.19 -26.75
N THR A 397 9.30 22.87 -26.79
CA THR A 397 10.01 22.42 -27.99
C THR A 397 10.50 20.99 -27.82
N LEU A 398 10.89 20.35 -28.93
CA LEU A 398 11.49 19.00 -28.91
C LEU A 398 12.81 18.94 -28.12
N GLN A 399 13.46 20.09 -27.86
CA GLN A 399 14.71 20.19 -27.10
C GLN A 399 14.48 20.64 -25.65
N GLY A 400 13.23 20.83 -25.23
CA GLY A 400 12.85 21.29 -23.90
C GLY A 400 12.09 22.63 -23.90
N PRO A 401 11.66 23.09 -22.71
CA PRO A 401 10.96 24.35 -22.57
C PRO A 401 11.88 25.54 -22.87
N LYS A 402 11.44 26.44 -23.76
CA LYS A 402 12.06 27.75 -24.00
C LYS A 402 11.16 28.85 -23.45
N ILE A 403 11.75 29.81 -22.72
CA ILE A 403 11.03 31.02 -22.30
C ILE A 403 11.28 32.11 -23.33
N ILE A 404 10.23 32.86 -23.67
CA ILE A 404 10.31 34.12 -24.40
C ILE A 404 9.74 35.20 -23.50
N ASP A 405 10.50 36.27 -23.33
CA ASP A 405 10.06 37.45 -22.59
C ASP A 405 9.52 38.47 -23.61
N ILE A 406 8.30 38.94 -23.39
CA ILE A 406 7.65 39.94 -24.22
C ILE A 406 7.55 41.24 -23.44
N GLU A 407 8.39 42.22 -23.77
CA GLU A 407 8.33 43.53 -23.15
C GLU A 407 7.27 44.40 -23.84
N LEU A 408 6.42 45.02 -23.03
CA LEU A 408 5.38 45.95 -23.48
C LEU A 408 5.83 47.38 -23.23
N ASP A 409 6.28 48.06 -24.28
CA ASP A 409 6.54 49.50 -24.23
C ASP A 409 5.21 50.25 -24.40
N MET A 410 4.58 50.55 -23.26
CA MET A 410 3.27 51.20 -23.19
C MET A 410 3.29 52.64 -23.71
N ASP A 411 4.43 53.32 -23.63
CA ASP A 411 4.61 54.70 -24.07
C ASP A 411 4.71 54.78 -25.60
N ASN A 412 5.44 53.86 -26.23
CA ASN A 412 5.62 53.83 -27.69
C ASN A 412 4.69 52.86 -28.42
N LYS A 413 3.83 52.12 -27.70
CA LYS A 413 2.93 51.07 -28.24
C LYS A 413 3.69 50.01 -29.06
N LYS A 414 4.86 49.58 -28.57
CA LYS A 414 5.70 48.57 -29.22
C LYS A 414 5.81 47.31 -28.36
N ILE A 415 5.99 46.19 -29.05
CA ILE A 415 6.17 44.87 -28.43
C ILE A 415 7.55 44.37 -28.86
N TYR A 416 8.40 44.04 -27.89
CA TYR A 416 9.71 43.46 -28.13
C TYR A 416 9.70 41.98 -27.72
N PHE A 417 10.44 41.15 -28.45
CA PHE A 417 10.55 39.71 -28.20
C PHE A 417 12.02 39.38 -27.97
N ASP A 418 12.35 38.93 -26.76
CA ASP A 418 13.70 38.46 -26.40
C ASP A 418 13.75 36.95 -26.14
#